data_AF-T0T4X7-F1
#
_entry.id   AF-T0T4X7-F1
#
_cell.length_a   1.000
_cell.length_b   1.000
_cell.length_c   1.000
_cell.angle_alpha   90.00
_cell.angle_beta   90.00
_cell.angle_gamma   90.00
#
_symmetry.space_group_name_H-M   'P 1'
#
loop_
_entity.id
_entity.type
_entity.pdbx_description
1 polymer ?
#
loop_
_entity_poly.entity_id
_entity_poly.type
_entity_poly.pdbx_seq_one_letter_code
_entity_poly.pdbx_strand_id
1 'polypeptide(L)'
;MRMKLTALIFFFTFVALFLINKSEELWSRDPHNEIHHFSHYQSNKNIDRTPASFDTSISQNLEEEIQKLKDCYSKICNFPNKDPRMHDLALGQKIKDKLFKLKEKALNEKSNPKYSEIAREYLKIEDGHVKEAALALMSTQPISSENFHSIVQDVLKYHDDALIEDAMMELERYQKLGHQEQITEALTESFQVASPMIKEKLAKGLFPFINEDTFNKYSEMAQNQNWNAKSVKILRSNLRRFERERM
;
A
#
# COMPACT_ATOMS: atom_id res chain seq x y z
N MET A 1 20.67 19.79 59.97
CA MET A 1 20.38 18.69 59.02
C MET A 1 19.02 18.89 58.33
N ARG A 2 18.84 19.99 57.57
CA ARG A 2 17.58 20.32 56.84
C ARG A 2 17.80 21.19 55.58
N MET A 3 19.01 21.24 55.02
CA MET A 3 19.33 22.09 53.84
C MET A 3 19.64 21.31 52.55
N LYS A 4 19.56 19.97 52.54
CA LYS A 4 19.88 19.16 51.35
C LYS A 4 18.66 18.74 50.50
N LEU A 5 17.43 18.98 50.96
CA LEU A 5 16.22 18.49 50.27
C LEU A 5 15.62 19.50 49.27
N THR A 6 15.88 20.80 49.44
CA THR A 6 15.36 21.86 48.54
C THR A 6 16.14 21.98 47.24
N ALA A 7 17.44 21.66 47.22
CA ALA A 7 18.25 21.71 46.00
C ALA A 7 17.91 20.58 45.00
N LEU A 8 17.43 19.42 45.48
CA LEU A 8 17.12 18.28 44.62
C LEU A 8 15.80 18.48 43.84
N ILE A 9 14.84 19.20 44.43
CA ILE A 9 13.52 19.44 43.82
C ILE A 9 13.63 20.49 42.69
N PHE A 10 14.51 21.48 42.82
CA PHE A 10 14.75 22.47 41.76
C PHE A 10 15.48 21.89 40.53
N PHE A 11 16.29 20.85 40.72
CA PHE A 11 17.00 20.21 39.59
C PHE A 11 16.05 19.36 38.72
N PHE A 12 15.05 18.72 39.33
CA PHE A 12 14.06 17.91 38.59
C PHE A 12 13.04 18.73 37.82
N THR A 13 12.65 19.93 38.31
CA THR A 13 11.73 20.81 37.57
C THR A 13 12.41 21.47 36.36
N PHE A 14 13.71 21.76 36.43
CA PHE A 14 14.45 22.35 35.31
C PHE A 14 14.69 21.36 34.15
N VAL A 15 14.93 20.08 34.45
CA VAL A 15 15.09 19.03 33.41
C VAL A 15 13.75 18.71 32.73
N ALA A 16 12.63 18.79 33.46
CA ALA A 16 11.29 18.59 32.88
C ALA A 16 10.90 19.73 31.90
N LEU A 17 11.25 20.98 32.20
CA LEU A 17 11.01 22.11 31.28
C LEU A 17 11.95 22.10 30.06
N PHE A 18 13.18 21.59 30.19
CA PHE A 18 14.10 21.48 29.05
C PHE A 18 13.71 20.36 28.07
N LEU A 19 12.97 19.35 28.53
CA LEU A 19 12.47 18.26 27.67
C LEU A 19 11.14 18.60 26.97
N ILE A 20 10.32 19.50 27.52
CA ILE A 20 9.10 19.98 26.86
C ILE A 20 9.44 20.98 25.73
N ASN A 21 10.46 21.82 25.92
CA ASN A 21 10.85 22.83 24.92
C ASN A 21 11.59 22.24 23.69
N LYS A 22 11.98 20.96 23.73
CA LYS A 22 12.60 20.26 22.59
C LYS A 22 11.62 19.43 21.75
N SER A 23 10.35 19.32 22.16
CA SER A 23 9.32 18.57 21.40
C SER A 23 8.49 19.45 20.45
N GLU A 24 8.57 20.78 20.56
CA GLU A 24 7.83 21.69 19.66
C GLU A 24 8.57 22.00 18.34
N GLU A 25 9.88 21.73 18.23
CA GLU A 25 10.63 21.91 16.97
C GLU A 25 10.50 20.75 15.96
N LEU A 26 9.79 19.67 16.30
CA LEU A 26 9.69 18.47 15.45
C LEU A 26 8.34 18.30 14.72
N TRP A 27 7.42 19.26 14.84
CA TRP A 27 6.10 19.22 14.17
C TRP A 27 5.76 20.47 13.33
N SER A 28 6.76 21.24 12.90
CA SER A 28 6.57 22.31 11.91
C SER A 28 7.18 21.93 10.56
N ARG A 29 6.66 20.86 9.95
CA ARG A 29 6.83 20.61 8.51
C ARG A 29 5.45 20.60 7.86
N ASP A 30 5.10 21.75 7.31
CA ASP A 30 4.03 21.94 6.33
C ASP A 30 4.26 21.02 5.11
N PRO A 31 3.30 20.18 4.70
CA PRO A 31 3.44 19.34 3.50
C PRO A 31 3.05 20.07 2.20
N HIS A 32 2.87 21.39 2.22
CA HIS A 32 2.43 22.18 1.05
C HIS A 32 3.47 23.19 0.58
N ASN A 33 4.71 22.78 0.25
CA ASN A 33 5.54 23.60 -0.64
C ASN A 33 6.79 22.89 -1.19
N GLU A 34 6.63 22.00 -2.19
CA GLU A 34 7.72 21.74 -3.15
C GLU A 34 7.14 21.74 -4.57
N ILE A 35 6.79 22.94 -5.02
CA ILE A 35 6.70 23.24 -6.46
C ILE A 35 8.15 23.27 -6.96
N HIS A 36 8.61 22.14 -7.49
CA HIS A 36 9.84 22.12 -8.27
C HIS A 36 9.61 22.89 -9.57
N HIS A 37 10.19 24.10 -9.60
CA HIS A 37 10.56 24.83 -10.78
C HIS A 37 11.29 23.92 -11.79
N PHE A 38 10.60 23.49 -12.85
CA PHE A 38 11.23 23.09 -14.10
C PHE A 38 10.97 24.19 -15.12
N SER A 39 11.96 25.08 -15.26
CA SER A 39 11.92 26.17 -16.24
C SER A 39 12.42 25.71 -17.60
N HIS A 40 11.71 26.13 -18.63
CA HIS A 40 12.14 26.33 -20.02
C HIS A 40 12.47 25.10 -20.88
N TYR A 41 11.43 24.59 -21.55
CA TYR A 41 11.52 24.29 -22.98
C TYR A 41 10.31 24.90 -23.70
N GLN A 42 10.44 26.15 -24.13
CA GLN A 42 9.53 26.72 -25.13
C GLN A 42 9.93 26.18 -26.50
N SER A 43 9.09 25.33 -27.08
CA SER A 43 9.04 25.14 -28.53
C SER A 43 7.61 25.37 -28.97
N ASN A 44 7.38 26.56 -29.50
CA ASN A 44 6.21 26.95 -30.28
C ASN A 44 5.94 25.92 -31.40
N LYS A 45 4.83 25.20 -31.31
CA LYS A 45 4.11 24.71 -32.50
C LYS A 45 2.61 24.83 -32.22
N ASN A 46 1.97 25.77 -32.93
CA ASN A 46 0.55 25.74 -33.19
C ASN A 46 0.19 24.37 -33.74
N ILE A 47 -0.56 23.57 -32.98
CA ILE A 47 -1.15 22.34 -33.48
C ILE A 47 -2.66 22.43 -33.25
N ASP A 48 -3.30 22.43 -34.41
CA ASP A 48 -4.71 22.40 -34.69
C ASP A 48 -5.45 21.34 -33.85
N ARG A 49 -6.60 21.70 -33.29
CA ARG A 49 -7.44 20.79 -32.50
C ARG A 49 -8.15 19.82 -33.43
N THR A 50 -7.60 18.62 -33.58
CA THR A 50 -8.33 17.44 -34.08
C THR A 50 -8.60 16.46 -32.92
N PRO A 51 -9.82 15.91 -32.78
CA PRO A 51 -10.20 15.15 -31.59
C PRO A 51 -9.92 13.64 -31.71
N ALA A 52 -9.43 13.05 -30.61
CA ALA A 52 -9.77 11.71 -30.10
C ALA A 52 -9.42 10.42 -30.89
N SER A 53 -8.41 10.41 -31.76
CA SER A 53 -7.95 9.15 -32.40
C SER A 53 -6.51 8.73 -32.07
N PHE A 54 -5.72 9.58 -31.43
CA PHE A 54 -4.30 9.31 -31.17
C PHE A 54 -4.05 8.51 -29.88
N ASP A 55 -4.95 8.62 -28.89
CA ASP A 55 -4.73 8.10 -27.54
C ASP A 55 -4.95 6.57 -27.43
N THR A 56 -5.91 6.03 -28.18
CA THR A 56 -6.25 4.59 -28.13
C THR A 56 -5.11 3.70 -28.63
N SER A 57 -4.33 4.15 -29.62
CA SER A 57 -3.24 3.36 -30.21
C SER A 57 -2.07 3.15 -29.24
N ILE A 58 -1.83 4.12 -28.35
CA ILE A 58 -0.75 4.04 -27.35
C ILE A 58 -1.12 3.05 -26.23
N SER A 59 -2.39 3.02 -25.80
CA SER A 59 -2.85 2.01 -24.82
C SER A 59 -2.75 0.61 -25.38
N GLN A 60 -3.26 0.40 -26.59
CA GLN A 60 -3.19 -0.91 -27.25
C GLN A 60 -1.75 -1.39 -27.40
N ASN A 61 -0.82 -0.50 -27.74
CA ASN A 61 0.60 -0.82 -27.82
C ASN A 61 1.20 -1.21 -26.46
N LEU A 62 0.90 -0.45 -25.40
CA LEU A 62 1.37 -0.77 -24.04
C LEU A 62 0.83 -2.12 -23.56
N GLU A 63 -0.45 -2.40 -23.78
CA GLU A 63 -1.08 -3.68 -23.41
C GLU A 63 -0.43 -4.86 -24.14
N GLU A 64 -0.21 -4.74 -25.45
CA GLU A 64 0.49 -5.76 -26.24
C GLU A 64 1.93 -5.97 -25.79
N GLU A 65 2.64 -4.90 -25.45
CA GLU A 65 4.02 -4.98 -24.94
C GLU A 65 4.07 -5.68 -23.58
N ILE A 66 3.16 -5.36 -22.67
CA ILE A 66 3.06 -6.01 -21.36
C ILE A 66 2.75 -7.50 -21.56
N GLN A 67 1.81 -7.85 -22.44
CA GLN A 67 1.49 -9.24 -22.74
C GLN A 67 2.67 -10.02 -23.33
N LYS A 68 3.41 -9.41 -24.27
CA LYS A 68 4.64 -10.03 -24.84
C LYS A 68 5.69 -10.29 -23.77
N LEU A 69 5.82 -9.40 -22.79
CA LEU A 69 6.71 -9.60 -21.65
C LEU A 69 6.19 -10.70 -20.72
N LYS A 70 4.89 -10.75 -20.42
CA LYS A 70 4.31 -11.83 -19.61
C LYS A 70 4.56 -13.20 -20.23
N ASP A 71 4.44 -13.33 -21.54
CA ASP A 71 4.70 -14.58 -22.27
C ASP A 71 6.14 -15.08 -22.06
N CYS A 72 7.11 -14.19 -21.78
CA CYS A 72 8.50 -14.55 -21.46
C CYS A 72 8.66 -15.38 -20.17
N TYR A 73 7.69 -15.38 -19.25
CA TYR A 73 7.75 -16.26 -18.07
C TYR A 73 7.55 -17.74 -18.42
N SER A 74 6.90 -18.04 -19.54
CA SER A 74 6.48 -19.41 -19.91
C SER A 74 7.09 -19.94 -21.19
N LYS A 75 7.62 -19.06 -22.04
CA LYS A 75 8.14 -19.40 -23.37
C LYS A 75 9.55 -18.85 -23.54
N ILE A 76 10.31 -19.49 -24.44
CA ILE A 76 11.56 -18.92 -24.94
C ILE A 76 11.23 -17.58 -25.59
N CYS A 77 11.80 -16.50 -25.07
CA CYS A 77 11.60 -15.17 -25.61
C CYS A 77 12.93 -14.47 -25.87
N ASN A 78 12.92 -13.50 -26.77
CA ASN A 78 14.11 -12.74 -27.15
C ASN A 78 14.38 -11.59 -26.16
N PHE A 79 14.36 -11.90 -24.87
CA PHE A 79 14.72 -10.98 -23.79
C PHE A 79 16.14 -11.30 -23.32
N PRO A 80 16.97 -10.30 -22.96
CA PRO A 80 18.35 -10.55 -22.57
C PRO A 80 18.46 -11.58 -21.43
N ASN A 81 18.92 -12.79 -21.77
CA ASN A 81 19.07 -13.90 -20.84
C ASN A 81 20.54 -14.26 -20.68
N LYS A 82 21.29 -13.41 -19.96
CA LYS A 82 22.69 -13.69 -19.62
C LYS A 82 22.82 -14.57 -18.37
N ASP A 83 21.82 -14.56 -17.50
CA ASP A 83 21.69 -15.36 -16.28
C ASP A 83 20.18 -15.54 -15.98
N PRO A 84 19.67 -16.78 -15.78
CA PRO A 84 18.27 -17.03 -15.46
C PRO A 84 17.73 -16.27 -14.25
N ARG A 85 18.55 -16.05 -13.20
CA ARG A 85 18.11 -15.31 -12.02
C ARG A 85 17.96 -13.81 -12.30
N MET A 86 18.83 -13.28 -13.13
CA MET A 86 18.75 -11.90 -13.59
C MET A 86 17.64 -11.70 -14.62
N HIS A 87 17.30 -12.75 -15.36
CA HIS A 87 16.24 -12.73 -16.35
C HIS A 87 14.89 -12.41 -15.70
N ASP A 88 14.48 -13.20 -14.70
CA ASP A 88 13.16 -13.03 -14.08
C ASP A 88 13.03 -11.68 -13.37
N LEU A 89 14.09 -11.27 -12.66
CA LEU A 89 14.14 -9.94 -12.02
C LEU A 89 14.04 -8.81 -13.06
N ALA A 90 14.82 -8.87 -14.15
CA ALA A 90 14.78 -7.84 -15.18
C ALA A 90 13.43 -7.81 -15.91
N LEU A 91 12.79 -8.97 -16.08
CA LEU A 91 11.47 -9.11 -16.66
C LEU A 91 10.39 -8.50 -15.75
N GLY A 92 10.39 -8.83 -14.46
CA GLY A 92 9.50 -8.27 -13.45
C GLY A 92 9.60 -6.75 -13.41
N GLN A 93 10.82 -6.20 -13.41
CA GLN A 93 11.05 -4.76 -13.45
C GLN A 93 10.53 -4.11 -14.72
N LYS A 94 10.71 -4.77 -15.87
CA LYS A 94 10.21 -4.23 -17.14
C LYS A 94 8.68 -4.20 -17.18
N ILE A 95 8.03 -5.24 -16.65
CA ILE A 95 6.57 -5.31 -16.53
C ILE A 95 6.08 -4.23 -15.55
N LYS A 96 6.72 -4.10 -14.38
CA LYS A 96 6.46 -3.05 -13.38
C LYS A 96 6.48 -1.66 -14.02
N ASP A 97 7.53 -1.32 -14.76
CA ASP A 97 7.66 -0.02 -15.44
C ASP A 97 6.50 0.24 -16.41
N LYS A 98 6.06 -0.79 -17.14
CA LYS A 98 4.98 -0.67 -18.12
C LYS A 98 3.61 -0.57 -17.46
N LEU A 99 3.36 -1.32 -16.39
CA LEU A 99 2.14 -1.22 -15.59
C LEU A 99 2.03 0.15 -14.92
N PHE A 100 3.13 0.73 -14.43
CA PHE A 100 3.10 2.10 -13.92
C PHE A 100 2.84 3.15 -15.00
N LYS A 101 3.37 2.98 -16.22
CA LYS A 101 2.98 3.85 -17.35
C LYS A 101 1.49 3.74 -17.65
N LEU A 102 0.92 2.54 -17.55
CA LEU A 102 -0.51 2.32 -17.73
C LEU A 102 -1.31 2.98 -16.60
N LYS A 103 -0.82 2.94 -15.36
CA LYS A 103 -1.40 3.65 -14.20
C LYS A 103 -1.43 5.15 -14.41
N GLU A 104 -0.31 5.77 -14.83
CA GLU A 104 -0.26 7.21 -15.10
C GLU A 104 -1.28 7.63 -16.16
N LYS A 105 -1.50 6.77 -17.16
CA LYS A 105 -2.54 6.99 -18.15
C LYS A 105 -3.94 6.84 -17.55
N ALA A 106 -4.17 5.78 -16.78
CA ALA A 106 -5.44 5.53 -16.12
C ALA A 106 -5.89 6.66 -15.18
N LEU A 107 -4.95 7.37 -14.55
CA LEU A 107 -5.26 8.56 -13.73
C LEU A 107 -5.81 9.74 -14.53
N ASN A 108 -5.44 9.85 -15.82
CA ASN A 108 -5.84 10.95 -16.70
C ASN A 108 -7.07 10.61 -17.57
N GLU A 109 -7.48 9.34 -17.58
CA GLU A 109 -8.61 8.85 -18.36
C GLU A 109 -9.82 8.55 -17.48
N LYS A 110 -11.01 8.46 -18.10
CA LYS A 110 -12.15 7.84 -17.42
C LYS A 110 -11.83 6.37 -17.18
N SER A 111 -12.35 5.83 -16.07
CA SER A 111 -12.29 4.40 -15.74
C SER A 111 -12.46 3.52 -16.97
N ASN A 112 -11.50 2.63 -17.20
CA ASN A 112 -11.50 1.69 -18.30
C ASN A 112 -11.55 0.26 -17.73
N PRO A 113 -12.63 -0.51 -17.96
CA PRO A 113 -12.75 -1.88 -17.47
C PRO A 113 -11.56 -2.78 -17.83
N LYS A 114 -10.87 -2.49 -18.93
CA LYS A 114 -9.68 -3.23 -19.36
C LYS A 114 -8.52 -3.08 -18.38
N TYR A 115 -8.35 -1.92 -17.76
CA TYR A 115 -7.29 -1.69 -16.77
C TYR A 115 -7.52 -2.52 -15.50
N SER A 116 -8.79 -2.68 -15.07
CA SER A 116 -9.12 -3.61 -13.98
C SER A 116 -8.83 -5.06 -14.35
N GLU A 117 -9.13 -5.48 -15.58
CA GLU A 117 -8.83 -6.82 -16.07
C GLU A 117 -7.32 -7.09 -16.07
N ILE A 118 -6.54 -6.17 -16.63
CA ILE A 118 -5.06 -6.25 -16.64
C ILE A 118 -4.54 -6.29 -15.21
N ALA A 119 -4.96 -5.39 -14.33
CA ALA A 119 -4.52 -5.40 -12.94
C ALA A 119 -4.76 -6.75 -12.26
N ARG A 120 -5.97 -7.33 -12.38
CA ARG A 120 -6.28 -8.65 -11.84
C ARG A 120 -5.45 -9.78 -12.47
N GLU A 121 -5.17 -9.70 -13.77
CA GLU A 121 -4.35 -10.69 -14.46
C GLU A 121 -2.90 -10.69 -13.95
N TYR A 122 -2.34 -9.50 -13.74
CA TYR A 122 -0.94 -9.34 -13.33
C TYR A 122 -0.72 -9.54 -11.83
N LEU A 123 -1.75 -9.33 -11.00
CA LEU A 123 -1.72 -9.73 -9.59
C LEU A 123 -1.45 -11.23 -9.38
N LYS A 124 -1.82 -12.08 -10.35
CA LYS A 124 -1.59 -13.55 -10.28
C LYS A 124 -0.15 -13.97 -10.55
N ILE A 125 0.71 -13.06 -11.01
CA ILE A 125 2.12 -13.36 -11.26
C ILE A 125 2.85 -13.36 -9.92
N GLU A 126 3.59 -14.43 -9.63
CA GLU A 126 4.35 -14.61 -8.39
C GLU A 126 5.66 -13.80 -8.39
N ASP A 127 5.54 -12.50 -8.67
CA ASP A 127 6.61 -11.51 -8.64
C ASP A 127 6.11 -10.27 -7.89
N GLY A 128 6.79 -9.92 -6.79
CA GLY A 128 6.38 -8.82 -5.92
C GLY A 128 6.38 -7.45 -6.63
N HIS A 129 7.31 -7.21 -7.55
CA HIS A 129 7.39 -5.97 -8.33
C HIS A 129 6.23 -5.83 -9.30
N VAL A 130 5.82 -6.94 -9.91
CA VAL A 130 4.66 -6.99 -10.80
C VAL A 130 3.37 -6.78 -10.01
N LYS A 131 3.19 -7.49 -8.87
CA LYS A 131 2.01 -7.34 -8.02
C LYS A 131 1.86 -5.90 -7.48
N GLU A 132 2.97 -5.25 -7.12
CA GLU A 132 2.99 -3.86 -6.64
C GLU A 132 2.41 -2.91 -7.68
N ALA A 133 2.92 -2.95 -8.92
CA ALA A 133 2.42 -2.07 -9.98
C ALA A 133 1.00 -2.46 -10.43
N ALA A 134 0.65 -3.74 -10.41
CA ALA A 134 -0.69 -4.20 -10.72
C ALA A 134 -1.72 -3.72 -9.68
N LEU A 135 -1.39 -3.79 -8.38
CA LEU A 135 -2.22 -3.24 -7.32
C LEU A 135 -2.36 -1.72 -7.45
N ALA A 136 -1.26 -1.02 -7.72
CA ALA A 136 -1.29 0.42 -7.93
C ALA A 136 -2.12 0.84 -9.15
N LEU A 137 -2.11 0.05 -10.23
CA LEU A 137 -3.02 0.22 -11.37
C LEU A 137 -4.47 -0.03 -10.94
N MET A 138 -4.74 -1.10 -10.18
CA MET A 138 -6.08 -1.41 -9.67
C MET A 138 -6.67 -0.26 -8.84
N SER A 139 -5.86 0.38 -8.00
CA SER A 139 -6.28 1.50 -7.17
C SER A 139 -6.77 2.72 -7.95
N THR A 140 -6.40 2.85 -9.23
CA THR A 140 -6.93 3.90 -10.12
C THR A 140 -8.32 3.60 -10.66
N GLN A 141 -8.79 2.37 -10.51
CA GLN A 141 -10.06 1.91 -11.06
C GLN A 141 -11.20 1.98 -10.03
N PRO A 142 -12.47 1.94 -10.46
CA PRO A 142 -13.60 1.79 -9.58
C PRO A 142 -13.53 0.49 -8.79
N ILE A 143 -14.03 0.55 -7.57
CA ILE A 143 -14.21 -0.60 -6.70
C ILE A 143 -15.19 -1.61 -7.35
N SER A 144 -14.84 -2.89 -7.30
CA SER A 144 -15.67 -4.00 -7.80
C SER A 144 -15.39 -5.29 -7.03
N SER A 145 -16.37 -6.18 -6.93
CA SER A 145 -16.22 -7.46 -6.22
C SER A 145 -15.09 -8.34 -6.80
N GLU A 146 -14.87 -8.27 -8.11
CA GLU A 146 -13.80 -8.98 -8.81
C GLU A 146 -12.42 -8.44 -8.41
N ASN A 147 -12.27 -7.12 -8.30
CA ASN A 147 -11.03 -6.50 -7.83
C ASN A 147 -10.76 -6.84 -6.36
N PHE A 148 -11.79 -6.75 -5.52
CA PHE A 148 -11.72 -7.17 -4.12
C PHE A 148 -11.20 -8.61 -3.97
N HIS A 149 -11.80 -9.54 -4.73
CA HIS A 149 -11.41 -10.95 -4.68
C HIS A 149 -9.94 -11.15 -5.05
N SER A 150 -9.46 -10.48 -6.11
CA SER A 150 -8.05 -10.54 -6.50
C SER A 150 -7.11 -9.96 -5.44
N ILE A 151 -7.46 -8.86 -4.77
CA ILE A 151 -6.61 -8.33 -3.68
C ILE A 151 -6.49 -9.34 -2.54
N VAL A 152 -7.60 -9.95 -2.13
CA VAL A 152 -7.62 -10.93 -1.05
C VAL A 152 -6.84 -12.20 -1.42
N GLN A 153 -7.06 -12.76 -2.62
CA GLN A 153 -6.44 -14.02 -3.01
C GLN A 153 -4.99 -13.88 -3.45
N ASP A 154 -4.68 -12.83 -4.22
CA ASP A 154 -3.41 -12.73 -4.94
C ASP A 154 -2.39 -11.83 -4.23
N VAL A 155 -2.83 -10.96 -3.29
CA VAL A 155 -1.94 -10.03 -2.56
C VAL A 155 -1.81 -10.42 -1.09
N LEU A 156 -2.92 -10.46 -0.33
CA LEU A 156 -2.84 -10.71 1.11
C LEU A 156 -2.20 -12.08 1.44
N LYS A 157 -2.50 -13.10 0.63
CA LYS A 157 -1.95 -14.46 0.80
C LYS A 157 -0.51 -14.62 0.32
N TYR A 158 0.01 -13.69 -0.47
CA TYR A 158 1.40 -13.73 -0.95
C TYR A 158 2.40 -13.34 0.16
N HIS A 159 1.95 -12.62 1.20
CA HIS A 159 2.74 -12.26 2.39
C HIS A 159 4.04 -11.48 2.11
N ASP A 160 4.04 -10.65 1.08
CA ASP A 160 5.10 -9.68 0.81
C ASP A 160 4.91 -8.41 1.65
N ASP A 161 6.01 -7.88 2.17
CA ASP A 161 5.95 -6.81 3.16
C ASP A 161 5.64 -5.45 2.56
N ALA A 162 6.10 -5.17 1.33
CA ALA A 162 5.76 -3.94 0.63
C ALA A 162 4.29 -3.95 0.20
N LEU A 163 3.79 -5.11 -0.24
CA LEU A 163 2.42 -5.22 -0.75
C LEU A 163 1.34 -5.15 0.31
N ILE A 164 1.61 -5.62 1.53
CA ILE A 164 0.59 -5.68 2.59
C ILE A 164 0.09 -4.29 2.97
N GLU A 165 0.98 -3.29 3.04
CA GLU A 165 0.58 -1.91 3.38
C GLU A 165 -0.33 -1.33 2.29
N ASP A 166 0.07 -1.47 1.02
CA ASP A 166 -0.74 -1.02 -0.12
C ASP A 166 -2.08 -1.74 -0.22
N ALA A 167 -2.10 -3.06 0.04
CA ALA A 167 -3.32 -3.85 0.04
C ALA A 167 -4.29 -3.38 1.12
N MET A 168 -3.79 -3.08 2.33
CA MET A 168 -4.64 -2.57 3.41
C MET A 168 -5.24 -1.21 3.05
N MET A 169 -4.45 -0.28 2.52
CA MET A 169 -4.98 1.02 2.06
C MET A 169 -6.06 0.85 0.99
N GLU A 170 -5.86 -0.06 0.04
CA GLU A 170 -6.85 -0.34 -0.99
C GLU A 170 -8.12 -0.99 -0.43
N LEU A 171 -8.00 -1.94 0.51
CA LEU A 171 -9.14 -2.63 1.14
C LEU A 171 -10.05 -1.71 1.95
N GLU A 172 -9.54 -0.59 2.48
CA GLU A 172 -10.38 0.43 3.13
C GLU A 172 -11.48 0.95 2.19
N ARG A 173 -11.19 1.05 0.87
CA ARG A 173 -12.18 1.50 -0.13
C ARG A 173 -13.36 0.54 -0.26
N TYR A 174 -13.16 -0.75 0.04
CA TYR A 174 -14.16 -1.81 -0.15
C TYR A 174 -15.07 -2.00 1.06
N GLN A 175 -14.74 -1.43 2.23
CA GLN A 175 -15.59 -1.53 3.43
C GLN A 175 -17.02 -1.03 3.15
N LYS A 176 -17.15 0.04 2.36
CA LYS A 176 -18.44 0.68 2.04
C LYS A 176 -19.35 -0.14 1.10
N LEU A 177 -18.83 -1.21 0.50
CA LEU A 177 -19.59 -2.10 -0.39
C LEU A 177 -20.15 -3.33 0.32
N GLY A 178 -20.07 -3.40 1.66
CA GLY A 178 -20.56 -4.54 2.41
C GLY A 178 -19.59 -5.73 2.42
N HIS A 179 -18.31 -5.53 2.06
CA HIS A 179 -17.27 -6.55 2.13
C HIS A 179 -16.60 -6.68 3.51
N GLN A 180 -17.14 -6.04 4.55
CA GLN A 180 -16.51 -5.93 5.86
C GLN A 180 -16.22 -7.29 6.51
N GLU A 181 -17.15 -8.24 6.40
CA GLU A 181 -16.99 -9.59 6.94
C GLU A 181 -15.84 -10.30 6.24
N GLN A 182 -15.83 -10.34 4.90
CA GLN A 182 -14.78 -10.99 4.13
C GLN A 182 -13.40 -10.34 4.33
N ILE A 183 -13.35 -9.01 4.48
CA ILE A 183 -12.11 -8.29 4.82
C ILE A 183 -11.60 -8.73 6.19
N THR A 184 -12.50 -8.77 7.19
CA THR A 184 -12.15 -9.15 8.57
C THR A 184 -11.64 -10.59 8.63
N GLU A 185 -12.29 -11.50 7.92
CA GLU A 185 -11.85 -12.89 7.80
C GLU A 185 -10.47 -13.00 7.15
N ALA A 186 -10.28 -12.36 6.00
CA ALA A 186 -9.02 -12.40 5.26
C ALA A 186 -7.85 -11.82 6.07
N LEU A 187 -8.05 -10.70 6.76
CA LEU A 187 -7.02 -10.10 7.61
C LEU A 187 -6.73 -10.96 8.84
N THR A 188 -7.76 -11.58 9.43
CA THR A 188 -7.59 -12.49 10.57
C THR A 188 -6.81 -13.75 10.19
N GLU A 189 -7.17 -14.39 9.08
CA GLU A 189 -6.48 -15.56 8.53
C GLU A 189 -5.02 -15.21 8.22
N SER A 190 -4.80 -14.09 7.51
CA SER A 190 -3.45 -13.62 7.17
C SER A 190 -2.61 -13.37 8.43
N PHE A 191 -3.19 -12.76 9.47
CA PHE A 191 -2.48 -12.49 10.72
C PHE A 191 -2.08 -13.79 11.46
N GLN A 192 -2.85 -14.87 11.31
CA GLN A 192 -2.53 -16.15 11.96
C GLN A 192 -1.32 -16.83 11.33
N VAL A 193 -1.25 -16.87 10.00
CA VAL A 193 -0.23 -17.64 9.25
C VAL A 193 1.01 -16.83 8.86
N ALA A 194 0.92 -15.50 8.82
CA ALA A 194 2.01 -14.67 8.31
C ALA A 194 3.27 -14.68 9.20
N SER A 195 4.41 -14.29 8.62
CA SER A 195 5.66 -14.13 9.35
C SER A 195 5.57 -13.00 10.41
N PRO A 196 6.43 -13.00 11.44
CA PRO A 196 6.39 -11.96 12.49
C PRO A 196 6.45 -10.52 11.96
N MET A 197 7.20 -10.30 10.88
CA MET A 197 7.33 -8.99 10.24
C MET A 197 6.02 -8.56 9.57
N ILE A 198 5.39 -9.46 8.83
CA ILE A 198 4.10 -9.20 8.18
C ILE A 198 2.99 -9.01 9.22
N LYS A 199 2.97 -9.82 10.30
CA LYS A 199 2.04 -9.61 11.42
C LYS A 199 2.19 -8.22 12.04
N GLU A 200 3.40 -7.70 12.13
CA GLU A 200 3.62 -6.33 12.62
C GLU A 200 3.00 -5.29 11.69
N LYS A 201 3.19 -5.43 10.37
CA LYS A 201 2.60 -4.52 9.36
C LYS A 201 1.07 -4.59 9.39
N LEU A 202 0.50 -5.79 9.37
CA LEU A 202 -0.94 -6.02 9.54
C LEU A 202 -1.44 -5.35 10.83
N ALA A 203 -0.78 -5.57 11.97
CA ALA A 203 -1.17 -4.96 13.24
C ALA A 203 -1.22 -3.42 13.16
N LYS A 204 -0.24 -2.79 12.49
CA LYS A 204 -0.19 -1.32 12.35
C LYS A 204 -1.33 -0.81 11.47
N GLY A 205 -1.63 -1.48 10.37
CA GLY A 205 -2.67 -1.08 9.43
C GLY A 205 -4.10 -1.44 9.86
N LEU A 206 -4.29 -2.23 10.93
CA LEU A 206 -5.61 -2.79 11.26
C LEU A 206 -6.61 -1.76 11.81
N PHE A 207 -6.16 -0.60 12.31
CA PHE A 207 -7.03 0.35 13.01
C PHE A 207 -8.26 0.81 12.20
N PRO A 208 -8.16 1.17 10.90
CA PRO A 208 -9.31 1.57 10.08
C PRO A 208 -10.35 0.47 9.87
N PHE A 209 -10.04 -0.79 10.22
CA PHE A 209 -10.95 -1.93 10.10
C PHE A 209 -11.64 -2.29 11.43
N ILE A 210 -11.24 -1.65 12.54
CA ILE A 210 -11.82 -1.90 13.88
C ILE A 210 -13.05 -1.00 14.06
N ASN A 211 -14.21 -1.62 14.21
CA ASN A 211 -15.48 -0.97 14.53
C ASN A 211 -16.32 -1.86 15.47
N GLU A 212 -17.55 -1.45 15.82
CA GLU A 212 -18.40 -2.22 16.75
C GLU A 212 -18.63 -3.66 16.31
N ASP A 213 -18.80 -3.89 15.00
CA ASP A 213 -19.11 -5.20 14.46
C ASP A 213 -17.86 -6.11 14.43
N THR A 214 -16.68 -5.53 14.18
CA THR A 214 -15.42 -6.28 14.01
C THR A 214 -14.58 -6.37 15.28
N PHE A 215 -14.85 -5.54 16.29
CA PHE A 215 -14.05 -5.43 17.52
C PHE A 215 -13.83 -6.79 18.20
N ASN A 216 -14.90 -7.57 18.39
CA ASN A 216 -14.83 -8.85 19.08
C ASN A 216 -13.91 -9.83 18.34
N LYS A 217 -13.95 -9.85 17.00
CA LYS A 217 -13.13 -10.74 16.18
C LYS A 217 -11.64 -10.41 16.32
N TYR A 218 -11.29 -9.13 16.25
CA TYR A 218 -9.90 -8.70 16.44
C TYR A 218 -9.41 -8.85 17.88
N SER A 219 -10.30 -8.69 18.87
CA SER A 219 -9.99 -8.97 20.28
C SER A 219 -9.69 -10.45 20.51
N GLU A 220 -10.52 -11.35 19.98
CA GLU A 220 -10.27 -12.80 20.02
C GLU A 220 -8.95 -13.16 19.34
N MET A 221 -8.70 -12.61 18.14
CA MET A 221 -7.44 -12.78 17.43
C MET A 221 -6.22 -12.37 18.28
N ALA A 222 -6.32 -11.26 19.04
CA ALA A 222 -5.24 -10.82 19.92
C ALA A 222 -5.02 -11.73 21.13
N GLN A 223 -6.08 -12.37 21.65
CA GLN A 223 -6.02 -13.26 22.81
C GLN A 223 -5.41 -14.62 22.47
N ASN A 224 -5.66 -15.12 21.26
CA ASN A 224 -5.21 -16.44 20.80
C ASN A 224 -3.74 -16.47 20.32
N GLN A 225 -2.95 -15.43 20.61
CA GLN A 225 -1.57 -15.29 20.15
C GLN A 225 -0.61 -15.09 21.32
N ASN A 226 0.70 -15.23 21.06
CA ASN A 226 1.71 -14.95 22.08
C ASN A 226 1.62 -13.48 22.53
N TRP A 227 1.18 -13.28 23.77
CA TRP A 227 0.95 -11.96 24.38
C TRP A 227 2.14 -11.01 24.32
N ASN A 228 3.36 -11.53 24.32
CA ASN A 228 4.57 -10.73 24.32
C ASN A 228 5.04 -10.31 22.92
N ALA A 229 4.46 -10.88 21.87
CA ALA A 229 4.79 -10.54 20.50
C ALA A 229 4.49 -9.07 20.20
N LYS A 230 5.38 -8.42 19.44
CA LYS A 230 5.26 -7.00 19.09
C LYS A 230 3.98 -6.69 18.32
N SER A 231 3.60 -7.54 17.36
CA SER A 231 2.34 -7.42 16.60
C SER A 231 1.11 -7.44 17.51
N VAL A 232 1.06 -8.34 18.50
CA VAL A 232 -0.06 -8.44 19.46
C VAL A 232 -0.13 -7.20 20.36
N LYS A 233 1.02 -6.66 20.81
CA LYS A 233 1.06 -5.40 21.57
C LYS A 233 0.50 -4.22 20.76
N ILE A 234 0.84 -4.13 19.48
CA ILE A 234 0.32 -3.10 18.57
C ILE A 234 -1.18 -3.27 18.37
N LEU A 235 -1.65 -4.48 18.05
CA LEU A 235 -3.08 -4.77 17.87
C LEU A 235 -3.90 -4.39 19.10
N ARG A 236 -3.43 -4.75 20.31
CA ARG A 236 -4.09 -4.36 21.56
C ARG A 236 -4.06 -2.87 21.82
N SER A 237 -3.03 -2.17 21.36
CA SER A 237 -3.00 -0.72 21.40
C SER A 237 -4.10 -0.11 20.53
N ASN A 238 -4.30 -0.65 19.33
CA ASN A 238 -5.37 -0.24 18.41
C ASN A 238 -6.77 -0.53 18.96
N LEU A 239 -6.98 -1.72 19.55
CA LEU A 239 -8.25 -2.07 20.21
C LEU A 239 -8.58 -1.11 21.36
N ARG A 240 -7.62 -0.84 22.25
CA ARG A 240 -7.81 0.14 23.33
C ARG A 240 -8.03 1.55 22.83
N ARG A 241 -7.44 1.90 21.68
CA ARG A 241 -7.66 3.21 21.06
C ARG A 241 -9.10 3.33 20.61
N PHE A 242 -9.63 2.32 19.92
CA PHE A 242 -11.04 2.28 19.52
C PHE A 242 -11.98 2.41 20.72
N GLU A 243 -11.74 1.64 21.80
CA GLU A 243 -12.55 1.74 23.03
C GLU A 243 -12.57 3.15 23.63
N ARG A 244 -11.44 3.88 23.58
CA ARG A 244 -11.36 5.27 24.06
C ARG A 244 -12.09 6.26 23.15
N GLU A 245 -12.06 6.04 21.84
CA GLU A 245 -12.75 6.92 20.86
C GLU A 245 -14.27 6.69 20.85
N ARG A 246 -14.75 5.57 21.40
CA ARG A 246 -16.17 5.26 21.57
C ARG A 246 -16.83 5.95 22.77
N MET A 247 -16.06 6.23 23.83
CA MET A 247 -16.54 6.82 25.09
C MET A 247 -16.70 8.33 24.97
#